data_AF-A0A8X6LU20-F1
#
_entry.id   AF-A0A8X6LU20-F1
#
_cell.length_a   1.000
_cell.length_b   1.000
_cell.length_c   1.000
_cell.angle_alpha   90.00
_cell.angle_beta   90.00
_cell.angle_gamma   90.00
#
_symmetry.space_group_name_H-M   'P 1'
#
loop_
_entity.id
_entity.type
_entity.pdbx_description
1 polymer ?
#
loop_
_entity_poly.entity_id
_entity_poly.type
_entity_poly.pdbx_seq_one_letter_code
_entity_poly.pdbx_strand_id
1 'polypeptide(L)'
;MFRQIKVQEHQQDFLRILWRPSPEEDIVSYRLKTVTYGTKPAPYLATRCLLQLAHEGKNKYPLATPVIENSTYMDDILSGADDITTAKEMQRQLIGLMKEGCFHLYKWSANSEELLKDMPTENKEFLFNENDELVKTLGLSWRPREDTFMYQMNLQEVPVTITKRTVLSFISKLYDPLGLLQPIIIKAKMMIQKIWLLKIDWDQNLPRQEIENFQRYVAELHQLKDLKIPRCILLKDSVAVHLIGFADASAQAYGACLYVKSENANKTQIRLLCSKTRVAPLKTLSIPRLELLAATLLAKLTSKIIKIIDLEFDEVHLFSDSKVVLDWIQMQPHLLKVFVANRVSLIQELTETFSWHNVKTKENPADLISRGATKLQLQDELWWTGPSVLKDKTLNSDSVVSQKDDNFFEELKNPNIVYSFITHAGPSVFLDNCLNITNSFTKLVRIVSYIFRFYFNCKYPAFKQSGVFTNQELERATAALIKPVLKESFFFEEIKCLAAVFQQNCAAKHIKCVDDCSFLCVEKSVRCVGGVCVLQPDEPVKCNTEKGGMVMLAKNPVP
;
A
#
# COMPACT_ATOMS: atom_id res chain seq x y z
N MET A 1 28.54 27.58 -11.52
CA MET A 1 29.30 27.07 -10.36
C MET A 1 30.61 26.38 -10.75
N PHE A 2 30.59 25.22 -11.41
CA PHE A 2 31.77 24.34 -11.62
C PHE A 2 33.07 25.02 -12.11
N ARG A 3 32.96 25.95 -13.07
CA ARG A 3 34.11 26.65 -13.67
C ARG A 3 34.81 27.63 -12.71
N GLN A 4 34.24 27.92 -11.55
CA GLN A 4 34.90 28.75 -10.52
C GLN A 4 35.81 27.93 -9.59
N ILE A 5 35.73 26.60 -9.66
CA ILE A 5 36.46 25.71 -8.75
C ILE A 5 37.70 25.18 -9.48
N LYS A 6 38.89 25.53 -9.00
CA LYS A 6 40.15 25.05 -9.57
C LYS A 6 40.37 23.58 -9.23
N VAL A 7 40.87 22.83 -10.20
CA VAL A 7 41.37 21.46 -10.01
C VAL A 7 42.84 21.52 -9.60
N GLN A 8 43.27 20.61 -8.72
CA GLN A 8 44.66 20.51 -8.30
C GLN A 8 45.59 20.33 -9.51
N GLU A 9 46.71 21.04 -9.55
CA GLU A 9 47.56 21.13 -10.75
C GLU A 9 48.01 19.77 -11.28
N HIS A 10 48.41 18.85 -10.38
CA HIS A 10 48.84 17.50 -10.76
C HIS A 10 47.72 16.64 -11.35
N GLN A 11 46.45 17.04 -11.21
CA GLN A 11 45.29 16.35 -11.79
C GLN A 11 44.79 16.98 -13.10
N GLN A 12 45.23 18.18 -13.45
CA GLN A 12 44.74 18.90 -14.64
C GLN A 12 45.11 18.20 -15.95
N ASP A 13 46.21 17.43 -15.97
CA ASP A 13 46.61 16.66 -17.15
C ASP A 13 45.64 15.51 -17.47
N PHE A 14 44.90 14.99 -16.48
CA PHE A 14 43.83 14.01 -16.71
C PHE A 14 42.57 14.61 -17.34
N LEU A 15 42.46 15.94 -17.39
CA LEU A 15 41.35 16.67 -18.00
C LEU A 15 41.73 17.29 -19.35
N ARG A 16 42.69 16.69 -20.05
CA ARG A 16 43.09 17.11 -21.39
C ARG A 16 42.00 16.81 -22.41
N ILE A 17 41.74 17.79 -23.26
CA ILE A 17 40.89 17.62 -24.44
C ILE A 17 41.70 17.97 -25.68
N LEU A 18 41.34 17.33 -26.79
CA LEU A 18 41.86 17.62 -28.11
C LEU A 18 40.77 18.38 -28.87
N TRP A 19 41.12 19.50 -29.48
CA TRP A 19 40.16 20.30 -30.23
C TRP A 19 40.83 20.89 -31.47
N ARG A 20 40.06 20.96 -32.54
CA ARG A 20 40.35 21.73 -33.75
C ARG A 20 39.03 22.31 -34.27
N PRO A 21 39.02 23.51 -34.84
CA PRO A 21 37.80 24.14 -35.36
C PRO A 21 37.35 23.54 -36.69
N SER A 22 38.28 23.08 -37.55
CA SER A 22 37.96 22.40 -38.81
C SER A 22 38.88 21.20 -39.06
N PRO A 23 38.53 20.27 -39.96
CA PRO A 23 39.35 19.11 -40.30
C PRO A 23 40.73 19.44 -40.88
N GLU A 24 40.87 20.63 -41.46
CA GLU A 24 42.09 21.13 -42.11
C GLU A 24 43.04 21.81 -41.12
N GLU A 25 42.55 22.19 -39.94
CA GLU A 25 43.36 22.77 -38.87
C GLU A 25 44.00 21.70 -37.97
N ASP A 26 45.15 22.06 -37.41
CA ASP A 26 45.90 21.20 -36.49
C ASP A 26 45.13 20.94 -35.20
N ILE A 27 45.29 19.73 -34.67
CA ILE A 27 44.71 19.36 -33.38
C ILE A 27 45.51 20.03 -32.26
N VAL A 28 44.82 20.85 -31.46
CA VAL A 28 45.38 21.53 -30.29
C VAL A 28 44.97 20.79 -29.01
N SER A 29 45.91 20.62 -28.08
CA SER A 29 45.64 20.08 -26.75
C SER A 29 45.35 21.19 -25.75
N TYR A 30 44.18 21.13 -25.11
CA TYR A 30 43.80 22.03 -24.03
C TYR A 30 43.79 21.29 -22.70
N ARG A 31 44.17 21.99 -21.63
CA ARG A 31 44.08 21.51 -20.25
C ARG A 31 43.00 22.27 -19.52
N LEU A 32 41.96 21.55 -19.09
CA LEU A 32 40.91 22.15 -18.29
C LEU A 32 41.40 22.31 -16.84
N LYS A 33 41.46 23.56 -16.37
CA LYS A 33 42.02 23.90 -15.05
C LYS A 33 40.98 23.89 -13.92
N THR A 34 39.71 23.71 -14.26
CA THR A 34 38.58 23.85 -13.34
C THR A 34 37.74 22.60 -13.38
N VAL A 35 36.92 22.40 -12.33
CA VAL A 35 35.94 21.32 -12.31
C VAL A 35 35.08 21.43 -13.57
N THR A 36 34.98 20.31 -14.28
CA THR A 36 34.32 20.22 -15.58
C THR A 36 33.13 19.28 -15.47
N TYR A 37 31.99 19.74 -15.98
CA TYR A 37 30.77 18.95 -16.06
C TYR A 37 30.99 17.64 -16.84
N GLY A 38 30.19 16.61 -16.54
CA GLY A 38 30.30 15.29 -17.15
C GLY A 38 31.39 14.39 -16.56
N THR A 39 32.31 14.93 -15.75
CA THR A 39 33.22 14.09 -14.96
C THR A 39 32.50 13.51 -13.73
N LYS A 40 32.75 12.24 -13.43
CA LYS A 40 32.10 11.53 -12.30
C LYS A 40 32.16 12.27 -10.96
N PRO A 41 33.29 12.90 -10.54
CA PRO A 41 33.36 13.57 -9.26
C PRO A 41 32.86 15.03 -9.27
N ALA A 42 32.56 15.63 -10.44
CA ALA A 42 32.25 17.05 -10.52
C ALA A 42 31.11 17.51 -9.59
N PRO A 43 29.97 16.81 -9.50
CA PRO A 43 28.90 17.20 -8.56
C PRO A 43 29.38 17.23 -7.11
N TYR A 44 30.09 16.17 -6.68
CA TYR A 44 30.62 16.10 -5.32
C TYR A 44 31.59 17.23 -5.01
N LEU A 45 32.55 17.49 -5.92
CA LEU A 45 33.53 18.57 -5.73
C LEU A 45 32.84 19.93 -5.62
N ALA A 46 31.84 20.18 -6.46
CA ALA A 46 31.10 21.44 -6.44
C ALA A 46 30.32 21.62 -5.15
N THR A 47 29.52 20.63 -4.76
CA THR A 47 28.77 20.67 -3.49
C THR A 47 29.70 20.79 -2.29
N ARG A 48 30.83 20.06 -2.26
CA ARG A 48 31.77 20.14 -1.14
C ARG A 48 32.41 21.53 -1.00
N CYS A 49 32.70 22.20 -2.12
CA CYS A 49 33.17 23.59 -2.12
C CYS A 49 32.12 24.55 -1.59
N LEU A 50 30.84 24.39 -1.97
CA LEU A 50 29.76 25.20 -1.40
C LEU A 50 29.62 25.00 0.11
N LEU A 51 29.64 23.74 0.58
CA LEU A 51 29.60 23.44 2.02
C LEU A 51 30.82 24.02 2.76
N GLN A 52 32.00 24.01 2.13
CA GLN A 52 33.19 24.63 2.72
C GLN A 52 33.02 26.15 2.84
N LEU A 53 32.52 26.80 1.80
CA LEU A 53 32.23 28.23 1.78
C LEU A 53 31.22 28.60 2.87
N ALA A 54 30.15 27.82 3.03
CA ALA A 54 29.16 27.99 4.08
C ALA A 54 29.80 27.87 5.49
N HIS A 55 30.63 26.85 5.71
CA HIS A 55 31.34 26.66 6.97
C HIS A 55 32.26 27.85 7.31
N GLU A 56 33.04 28.35 6.35
CA GLU A 56 33.93 29.50 6.53
C GLU A 56 33.16 30.82 6.72
N GLY A 57 32.02 30.96 6.04
CA GLY A 57 31.15 32.13 6.10
C GLY A 57 30.22 32.18 7.32
N LYS A 58 30.13 31.11 8.12
CA LYS A 58 29.11 30.93 9.17
C LYS A 58 28.95 32.10 10.13
N ASN A 59 30.06 32.68 10.59
CA ASN A 59 30.04 33.80 11.53
C ASN A 59 29.62 35.12 10.88
N LYS A 60 29.92 35.30 9.59
CA LYS A 60 29.67 36.55 8.86
C LYS A 60 28.30 36.54 8.16
N TYR A 61 27.81 35.36 7.78
CA TYR A 61 26.59 35.13 7.01
C TYR A 61 25.71 34.04 7.66
N PRO A 62 25.20 34.27 8.88
CA PRO A 62 24.47 33.26 9.65
C PRO A 62 23.15 32.81 9.01
N LEU A 63 22.48 33.64 8.21
CA LEU A 63 21.23 33.27 7.52
C LEU A 63 21.46 32.55 6.19
N ALA A 64 22.58 32.83 5.51
CA ALA A 64 22.89 32.21 4.23
C ALA A 64 23.48 30.80 4.37
N THR A 65 24.20 30.55 5.46
CA THR A 65 24.90 29.28 5.70
C THR A 65 23.93 28.08 5.71
N PRO A 66 22.81 28.10 6.48
CA PRO A 66 21.83 27.01 6.45
C PRO A 66 21.19 26.80 5.08
N VAL A 67 21.02 27.87 4.30
CA VAL A 67 20.46 27.79 2.94
C VAL A 67 21.38 27.00 2.00
N ILE A 68 22.70 27.22 2.11
CA ILE A 68 23.67 26.45 1.33
C ILE A 68 23.72 24.99 1.77
N GLU A 69 23.64 24.75 3.08
CA GLU A 69 23.74 23.40 3.66
C GLU A 69 22.51 22.53 3.38
N ASN A 70 21.31 23.11 3.47
CA ASN A 70 20.05 22.35 3.49
C ASN A 70 19.14 22.60 2.29
N SER A 71 19.31 23.73 1.60
CA SER A 71 18.37 24.21 0.57
C SER A 71 18.99 24.33 -0.84
N THR A 72 20.16 23.72 -1.04
CA THR A 72 20.85 23.71 -2.34
C THR A 72 20.78 22.34 -2.99
N TYR A 73 20.26 22.29 -4.20
CA TYR A 73 20.24 21.09 -5.04
C TYR A 73 21.03 21.33 -6.32
N MET A 74 22.24 20.75 -6.39
CA MET A 74 23.17 20.96 -7.51
C MET A 74 23.46 22.45 -7.76
N ASP A 75 22.92 23.02 -8.84
CA ASP A 75 23.11 24.43 -9.22
C ASP A 75 21.94 25.33 -8.74
N ASP A 76 20.85 24.75 -8.22
CA ASP A 76 19.65 25.47 -7.79
C ASP A 76 19.62 25.69 -6.28
N ILE A 77 19.22 26.88 -5.83
CA ILE A 77 19.01 27.20 -4.41
C ILE A 77 17.55 27.57 -4.19
N LEU A 78 16.86 26.84 -3.32
CA LEU A 78 15.42 26.95 -3.10
C LEU A 78 15.12 27.21 -1.63
N SER A 79 14.98 28.47 -1.25
CA SER A 79 14.72 28.87 0.13
C SER A 79 13.69 30.00 0.23
N GLY A 80 13.23 30.26 1.46
CA GLY A 80 12.30 31.33 1.79
C GLY A 80 12.36 31.70 3.27
N ALA A 81 11.52 32.64 3.67
CA ALA A 81 11.31 33.04 5.06
C ALA A 81 9.84 33.44 5.27
N ASP A 82 9.39 33.49 6.52
CA ASP A 82 8.00 33.80 6.88
C ASP A 82 7.65 35.29 6.72
N ASP A 83 8.66 36.16 6.70
CA ASP A 83 8.50 37.59 6.52
C ASP A 83 9.50 38.18 5.50
N ILE A 84 9.10 39.29 4.90
CA ILE A 84 9.86 39.94 3.83
C ILE A 84 11.19 40.53 4.29
N THR A 85 11.28 40.96 5.56
CA THR A 85 12.49 41.58 6.10
C THR A 85 13.57 40.52 6.26
N THR A 86 13.23 39.38 6.86
CA THR A 86 14.12 38.22 6.98
C THR A 86 14.49 37.67 5.61
N ALA A 87 13.55 37.59 4.66
CA ALA A 87 13.84 37.15 3.30
C ALA A 87 14.86 38.05 2.58
N LYS A 88 14.72 39.38 2.69
CA LYS A 88 15.66 40.35 2.11
C LYS A 88 17.05 40.25 2.73
N GLU A 89 17.11 40.13 4.05
CA GLU A 89 18.40 39.99 4.75
C GLU A 89 19.08 38.66 4.42
N MET A 90 18.32 37.57 4.33
CA MET A 90 18.80 36.26 3.87
C MET A 90 19.33 36.34 2.43
N GLN A 91 18.60 36.99 1.51
CA GLN A 91 19.05 37.22 0.13
C GLN A 91 20.37 38.00 0.09
N ARG A 92 20.49 39.09 0.85
CA ARG A 92 21.69 39.92 0.93
C ARG A 92 22.90 39.11 1.43
N GLN A 93 22.71 38.33 2.50
CA GLN A 93 23.76 37.48 3.03
C GLN A 93 24.16 36.38 2.04
N LEU A 94 23.20 35.79 1.33
CA LEU A 94 23.45 34.74 0.35
C LEU A 94 24.26 35.26 -0.84
N ILE A 95 23.90 36.43 -1.38
CA ILE A 95 24.68 37.11 -2.42
C ILE A 95 26.10 37.43 -1.92
N GLY A 96 26.22 37.92 -0.68
CA GLY A 96 27.50 38.23 -0.06
C GLY A 96 28.40 37.00 0.07
N LEU A 97 27.89 35.93 0.67
CA LEU A 97 28.60 34.67 0.88
C LEU A 97 29.05 34.06 -0.45
N MET A 98 28.15 33.94 -1.42
CA MET A 98 28.45 33.33 -2.72
C MET A 98 29.48 34.13 -3.50
N LYS A 99 29.47 35.47 -3.37
CA LYS A 99 30.47 36.35 -4.00
C LYS A 99 31.89 36.11 -3.46
N GLU A 100 32.07 35.76 -2.18
CA GLU A 100 33.39 35.41 -1.64
C GLU A 100 33.98 34.17 -2.32
N GLY A 101 33.14 33.22 -2.71
CA GLY A 101 33.50 32.06 -3.53
C GLY A 101 33.55 32.33 -5.05
N CYS A 102 33.45 33.59 -5.48
CA CYS A 102 33.30 33.99 -6.89
C CYS A 102 32.07 33.39 -7.60
N PHE A 103 31.09 32.91 -6.83
CA PHE A 103 29.83 32.40 -7.35
C PHE A 103 28.81 33.54 -7.46
N HIS A 104 28.51 33.93 -8.69
CA HIS A 104 27.49 34.95 -8.96
C HIS A 104 26.13 34.26 -9.10
N LEU A 105 25.18 34.65 -8.24
CA LEU A 105 23.80 34.17 -8.31
C LEU A 105 23.03 34.99 -9.33
N TYR A 106 22.31 34.29 -10.20
CA TYR A 106 21.49 34.84 -11.28
C TYR A 106 20.13 34.12 -11.26
N LYS A 107 19.19 34.57 -12.11
CA LYS A 107 17.86 33.96 -12.25
C LYS A 107 17.02 33.95 -10.96
N TRP A 108 16.96 35.08 -10.28
CA TRP A 108 16.13 35.22 -9.09
C TRP A 108 14.64 35.21 -9.45
N SER A 109 13.87 34.44 -8.69
CA SER A 109 12.41 34.33 -8.77
C SER A 109 11.82 34.28 -7.35
N ALA A 110 10.72 34.98 -7.11
CA ALA A 110 10.07 35.05 -5.81
C ALA A 110 8.56 35.25 -5.97
N ASN A 111 7.76 34.83 -4.98
CA ASN A 111 6.32 35.13 -4.91
C ASN A 111 6.02 36.55 -4.40
N SER A 112 7.03 37.28 -3.92
CA SER A 112 6.91 38.68 -3.50
C SER A 112 7.71 39.59 -4.42
N GLU A 113 7.04 40.57 -5.02
CA GLU A 113 7.67 41.59 -5.87
C GLU A 113 8.67 42.43 -5.07
N GLU A 114 8.36 42.67 -3.79
CA GLU A 114 9.19 43.48 -2.91
C GLU A 114 10.59 42.88 -2.69
N LEU A 115 10.73 41.54 -2.79
CA LEU A 115 12.01 40.84 -2.67
C LEU A 115 12.88 41.00 -3.92
N LEU A 116 12.28 41.28 -5.07
CA LEU A 116 13.01 41.46 -6.34
C LEU A 116 13.22 42.92 -6.69
N LYS A 117 12.59 43.87 -6.00
CA LYS A 117 12.59 45.29 -6.38
C LYS A 117 13.99 45.86 -6.58
N ASP A 118 14.92 45.57 -5.67
CA ASP A 118 16.28 46.14 -5.65
C ASP A 118 17.28 45.34 -6.51
N MET A 119 16.84 44.26 -7.16
CA MET A 119 17.69 43.42 -7.99
C MET A 119 17.83 43.97 -9.42
N PRO A 120 19.02 43.90 -10.04
CA PRO A 120 19.19 44.21 -11.46
C PRO A 120 18.32 43.30 -12.34
N THR A 121 17.74 43.86 -13.40
CA THR A 121 16.86 43.11 -14.33
C THR A 121 17.55 41.88 -14.93
N GLU A 122 18.84 41.98 -15.26
CA GLU A 122 19.66 40.89 -15.81
C GLU A 122 19.78 39.67 -14.88
N ASN A 123 19.61 39.88 -13.57
CA ASN A 123 19.70 38.83 -12.57
C ASN A 123 18.33 38.24 -12.23
N LYS A 124 17.23 38.72 -12.81
CA LYS A 124 15.87 38.21 -12.57
C LYS A 124 15.52 37.16 -13.63
N GLU A 125 14.96 36.03 -13.21
CA GLU A 125 14.31 35.07 -14.14
C GLU A 125 12.84 35.37 -14.32
N PHE A 126 12.21 35.98 -13.32
CA PHE A 126 10.80 36.36 -13.34
C PHE A 126 10.65 37.87 -13.21
N LEU A 127 9.90 38.46 -14.14
CA LEU A 127 9.52 39.86 -14.10
C LEU A 127 8.03 39.97 -13.80
N PHE A 128 7.68 40.66 -12.72
CA PHE A 128 6.29 40.92 -12.33
C PHE A 128 5.50 41.78 -13.35
N ASN A 129 6.10 42.14 -14.49
CA ASN A 129 5.49 43.01 -15.50
C ASN A 129 5.01 42.26 -16.75
N GLU A 130 5.30 40.95 -16.87
CA GLU A 130 4.94 40.13 -18.05
C GLU A 130 3.82 39.12 -17.76
N ASN A 131 3.10 38.72 -18.82
CA ASN A 131 1.97 37.80 -18.75
C ASN A 131 2.39 36.44 -18.14
N ASP A 132 1.84 36.11 -16.97
CA ASP A 132 1.69 34.73 -16.44
C ASP A 132 2.94 33.82 -16.62
N GLU A 133 4.14 34.37 -16.44
CA GLU A 133 5.39 33.64 -16.65
C GLU A 133 5.55 32.50 -15.64
N LEU A 134 5.87 31.32 -16.16
CA LEU A 134 6.08 30.11 -15.37
C LEU A 134 7.57 29.86 -15.21
N VAL A 135 8.02 29.76 -13.97
CA VAL A 135 9.39 29.37 -13.64
C VAL A 135 9.43 27.86 -13.52
N LYS A 136 10.43 27.22 -14.13
CA LYS A 136 10.62 25.77 -14.00
C LYS A 136 11.76 25.48 -13.05
N THR A 137 11.46 24.70 -12.03
CA THR A 137 12.42 24.35 -10.98
C THR A 137 12.31 22.86 -10.71
N LEU A 138 13.45 22.15 -10.79
CA LEU A 138 13.52 20.69 -10.60
C LEU A 138 12.49 19.87 -11.42
N GLY A 139 12.05 20.40 -12.57
CA GLY A 139 11.06 19.77 -13.46
C GLY A 139 9.59 20.09 -13.15
N LEU A 140 9.30 20.86 -12.09
CA LEU A 140 7.96 21.39 -11.79
C LEU A 140 7.82 22.83 -12.30
N SER A 141 6.65 23.18 -12.84
CA SER A 141 6.34 24.57 -13.17
C SER A 141 5.71 25.26 -11.96
N TRP A 142 6.23 26.42 -11.58
CA TRP A 142 5.74 27.26 -10.49
C TRP A 142 5.35 28.63 -11.04
N ARG A 143 4.22 29.14 -10.58
CA ARG A 143 3.73 30.49 -10.88
C ARG A 143 4.01 31.37 -9.66
N PRO A 144 5.04 32.23 -9.71
CA PRO A 144 5.50 32.93 -8.50
C PRO A 144 4.42 33.83 -7.90
N ARG A 145 3.73 34.64 -8.72
CA ARG A 145 2.72 35.59 -8.25
C ARG A 145 1.57 34.95 -7.46
N GLU A 146 1.07 33.81 -7.91
CA GLU A 146 -0.04 33.10 -7.25
C GLU A 146 0.44 32.11 -6.19
N ASP A 147 1.74 31.87 -6.13
CA ASP A 147 2.38 30.82 -5.36
C ASP A 147 1.75 29.42 -5.57
N THR A 148 1.55 29.07 -6.85
CA THR A 148 0.93 27.79 -7.25
C THR A 148 1.86 26.96 -8.13
N PHE A 149 1.88 25.66 -7.89
CA PHE A 149 2.41 24.68 -8.82
C PHE A 149 1.43 24.42 -9.96
N MET A 150 1.99 24.18 -11.14
CA MET A 150 1.29 23.83 -12.35
C MET A 150 1.97 22.66 -13.05
N TYR A 151 1.17 21.81 -13.67
CA TYR A 151 1.67 20.68 -14.47
C TYR A 151 1.53 20.99 -15.95
N GLN A 152 2.61 21.51 -16.54
CA GLN A 152 2.71 21.67 -17.99
C GLN A 152 3.15 20.36 -18.63
N MET A 153 2.19 19.51 -18.94
CA MET A 153 2.48 18.32 -19.72
C MET A 153 2.62 18.74 -21.19
N ASN A 154 3.83 18.65 -21.73
CA ASN A 154 4.05 18.88 -23.15
C ASN A 154 3.58 17.63 -23.91
N LEU A 155 2.27 17.55 -24.06
CA LEU A 155 1.57 16.47 -24.73
C LEU A 155 1.74 16.71 -26.23
N GLN A 156 2.83 16.20 -26.79
CA GLN A 156 2.96 16.11 -28.25
C GLN A 156 1.73 15.38 -28.81
N GLU A 157 1.36 15.71 -30.04
CA GLU A 157 0.30 15.00 -30.75
C GLU A 157 0.56 13.49 -30.68
N VAL A 158 -0.49 12.74 -30.31
CA VAL A 158 -0.40 11.28 -30.20
C VAL A 158 -0.01 10.74 -31.57
N PRO A 159 1.12 10.00 -31.69
CA PRO A 159 1.56 9.50 -32.98
C PRO A 159 0.49 8.58 -33.59
N VAL A 160 0.42 8.58 -34.93
CA VAL A 160 -0.55 7.76 -35.69
C VAL A 160 -0.44 6.27 -35.33
N THR A 161 0.79 5.80 -35.11
CA THR A 161 1.06 4.44 -34.62
C THR A 161 1.38 4.48 -33.13
N ILE A 162 0.61 3.72 -32.35
CA ILE A 162 0.80 3.64 -30.90
C ILE A 162 1.38 2.26 -30.59
N THR A 163 2.61 2.26 -30.08
CA THR A 163 3.37 1.05 -29.72
C THR A 163 3.64 1.01 -28.23
N LYS A 164 4.12 -0.13 -27.73
CA LYS A 164 4.58 -0.24 -26.34
C LYS A 164 5.66 0.82 -26.02
N ARG A 165 6.58 1.08 -26.96
CA ARG A 165 7.63 2.10 -26.81
C ARG A 165 7.05 3.50 -26.69
N THR A 166 6.08 3.87 -27.51
CA THR A 166 5.50 5.22 -27.48
C THR A 166 4.74 5.47 -26.17
N VAL A 167 3.96 4.49 -25.71
CA VAL A 167 3.22 4.61 -24.43
C VAL A 167 4.17 4.73 -23.25
N LEU A 168 5.22 3.91 -23.20
CA LEU A 168 6.24 4.01 -22.14
C LEU A 168 6.95 5.37 -22.16
N SER A 169 7.41 5.80 -23.34
CA SER A 169 8.07 7.10 -23.51
C SER A 169 7.18 8.25 -23.05
N PHE A 170 5.89 8.21 -23.38
CA PHE A 170 4.92 9.20 -22.95
C PHE A 170 4.74 9.22 -21.43
N ILE A 171 4.54 8.05 -20.81
CA ILE A 171 4.31 7.94 -19.37
C ILE A 171 5.57 8.34 -18.58
N SER A 172 6.76 8.05 -19.07
CA SER A 172 8.03 8.48 -18.46
C SER A 172 8.22 9.99 -18.44
N LYS A 173 7.52 10.76 -19.28
CA LYS A 173 7.53 12.23 -19.25
C LYS A 173 6.65 12.80 -18.13
N LEU A 174 5.78 12.00 -17.51
CA LEU A 174 4.94 12.42 -16.39
C LEU A 174 5.78 12.55 -15.12
N TYR A 175 6.31 13.76 -14.93
CA TYR A 175 7.15 14.09 -13.78
C TYR A 175 6.30 14.65 -12.63
N ASP A 176 6.18 13.88 -11.55
CA ASP A 176 5.42 14.22 -10.33
C ASP A 176 6.20 13.74 -9.10
N PRO A 177 7.18 14.53 -8.61
CA PRO A 177 8.08 14.11 -7.54
C PRO A 177 7.36 14.02 -6.19
N LEU A 178 6.36 14.87 -5.94
CA LEU A 178 5.57 14.91 -4.71
C LEU A 178 4.41 13.92 -4.75
N GLY A 179 4.01 13.43 -5.92
CA GLY A 179 2.86 12.56 -6.04
C GLY A 179 1.53 13.30 -5.92
N LEU A 180 1.42 14.53 -6.40
CA LEU A 180 0.17 15.30 -6.33
C LEU A 180 -0.87 14.83 -7.35
N LEU A 181 -0.43 14.19 -8.43
CA LEU A 181 -1.27 13.68 -9.53
C LEU A 181 -1.35 12.15 -9.55
N GLN A 182 -1.01 11.50 -8.44
CA GLN A 182 -0.97 10.03 -8.35
C GLN A 182 -2.27 9.32 -8.77
N PRO A 183 -3.48 9.81 -8.46
CA PRO A 183 -4.72 9.19 -8.94
C PRO A 183 -4.82 9.13 -10.48
N ILE A 184 -4.11 10.00 -11.20
CA ILE A 184 -4.07 9.99 -12.66
C ILE A 184 -2.90 9.14 -13.15
N ILE A 185 -1.72 9.30 -12.55
CA ILE A 185 -0.51 8.57 -12.93
C ILE A 185 -0.66 7.05 -12.70
N ILE A 186 -1.44 6.61 -11.71
CA ILE A 186 -1.66 5.18 -11.46
C ILE A 186 -2.36 4.48 -12.63
N LYS A 187 -3.29 5.17 -13.31
CA LYS A 187 -3.95 4.65 -14.53
C LYS A 187 -2.93 4.35 -15.63
N ALA A 188 -1.97 5.26 -15.83
CA ALA A 188 -0.86 5.06 -16.75
C ALA A 188 0.00 3.85 -16.36
N LYS A 189 0.37 3.72 -15.07
CA LYS A 189 1.15 2.56 -14.60
C LYS A 189 0.42 1.23 -14.79
N MET A 190 -0.88 1.21 -14.53
CA MET A 190 -1.73 0.03 -14.76
C MET A 190 -1.85 -0.31 -16.25
N MET A 191 -1.97 0.69 -17.12
CA MET A 191 -1.98 0.50 -18.57
C MET A 191 -0.68 -0.12 -19.06
N ILE A 192 0.48 0.35 -18.57
CA ILE A 192 1.77 -0.26 -18.86
C ILE A 192 1.78 -1.74 -18.44
N GLN A 193 1.36 -2.05 -17.21
CA GLN A 193 1.28 -3.44 -16.74
C GLN A 193 0.41 -4.31 -17.66
N LYS A 194 -0.75 -3.81 -18.10
CA LYS A 194 -1.63 -4.53 -19.05
C LYS A 194 -0.95 -4.76 -20.41
N ILE A 195 -0.30 -3.74 -20.98
CA ILE A 195 0.43 -3.85 -22.25
C ILE A 195 1.58 -4.87 -22.15
N TRP A 196 2.25 -4.98 -21.00
CA TRP A 196 3.26 -6.01 -20.77
C TRP A 196 2.68 -7.43 -20.77
N LEU A 197 1.48 -7.62 -20.19
CA LEU A 197 0.81 -8.91 -20.15
C LEU A 197 0.37 -9.41 -21.54
N LEU A 198 0.19 -8.51 -22.51
CA LEU A 198 -0.11 -8.87 -23.90
C LEU A 198 1.06 -9.53 -24.64
N LYS A 199 2.29 -9.48 -24.08
CA LYS A 199 3.50 -10.09 -24.67
C LYS A 199 3.79 -9.69 -26.13
N ILE A 200 3.41 -8.47 -26.52
CA ILE A 200 3.72 -7.86 -27.83
C ILE A 200 5.14 -7.28 -27.88
N ASP A 201 5.69 -7.09 -29.08
CA ASP A 201 7.00 -6.46 -29.26
C ASP A 201 6.98 -4.93 -29.04
N TRP A 202 8.17 -4.32 -28.89
CA TRP A 202 8.33 -2.90 -28.55
C TRP A 202 7.70 -1.94 -29.56
N ASP A 203 7.89 -2.24 -30.85
CA ASP A 203 7.52 -1.41 -31.98
C ASP A 203 6.30 -1.96 -32.74
N GLN A 204 5.67 -3.00 -32.19
CA GLN A 204 4.41 -3.54 -32.68
C GLN A 204 3.24 -2.61 -32.29
N ASN A 205 2.31 -2.42 -33.21
CA ASN A 205 1.11 -1.62 -32.96
C ASN A 205 0.24 -2.28 -31.88
N LEU A 206 -0.31 -1.46 -30.97
CA LEU A 206 -1.18 -1.93 -29.90
C LEU A 206 -2.52 -2.45 -30.45
N PRO A 207 -3.18 -3.39 -29.74
CA PRO A 207 -4.57 -3.73 -30.05
C PRO A 207 -5.47 -2.49 -29.96
N ARG A 208 -6.49 -2.43 -30.82
CA ARG A 208 -7.40 -1.28 -30.94
C ARG A 208 -7.96 -0.79 -29.59
N GLN A 209 -8.34 -1.70 -28.71
CA GLN A 209 -8.87 -1.35 -27.38
C GLN A 209 -7.85 -0.59 -26.52
N GLU A 210 -6.57 -0.97 -26.56
CA GLU A 210 -5.52 -0.28 -25.79
C GLU A 210 -5.14 1.06 -26.43
N ILE A 211 -5.21 1.18 -27.76
CA ILE A 211 -5.08 2.45 -28.48
C ILE A 211 -6.16 3.43 -28.01
N GLU A 212 -7.42 3.01 -28.02
CA GLU A 212 -8.56 3.83 -27.60
C GLU A 212 -8.46 4.24 -26.12
N ASN A 213 -8.05 3.32 -25.24
CA ASN A 213 -7.83 3.61 -23.83
C ASN A 213 -6.69 4.62 -23.61
N PHE A 214 -5.57 4.48 -24.32
CA PHE A 214 -4.46 5.40 -24.24
C PHE A 214 -4.85 6.78 -24.76
N GLN A 215 -5.51 6.88 -25.92
CA GLN A 215 -5.99 8.14 -26.47
C GLN A 215 -6.96 8.86 -25.51
N ARG A 216 -7.89 8.12 -24.88
CA ARG A 216 -8.78 8.68 -23.86
C ARG A 216 -8.01 9.21 -22.66
N TYR A 217 -7.02 8.46 -22.16
CA TYR A 217 -6.16 8.89 -21.07
C TYR A 217 -5.38 10.17 -21.42
N VAL A 218 -4.81 10.24 -22.62
CA VAL A 218 -4.10 11.43 -23.11
C VAL A 218 -5.05 12.63 -23.18
N ALA A 219 -6.28 12.45 -23.68
CA ALA A 219 -7.28 13.51 -23.73
C ALA A 219 -7.70 14.01 -22.33
N GLU A 220 -7.89 13.12 -21.36
CA GLU A 220 -8.16 13.50 -19.95
C GLU A 220 -7.00 14.31 -19.36
N LEU A 221 -5.77 13.93 -19.70
CA LEU A 221 -4.56 14.54 -19.19
C LEU A 221 -4.38 15.99 -19.68
N HIS A 222 -4.76 16.28 -20.93
CA HIS A 222 -4.75 17.65 -21.48
C HIS A 222 -5.60 18.61 -20.66
N GLN A 223 -6.68 18.11 -20.06
CA GLN A 223 -7.58 18.93 -19.27
C GLN A 223 -6.95 19.38 -17.95
N LEU A 224 -5.84 18.79 -17.49
CA LEU A 224 -5.18 19.17 -16.24
C LEU A 224 -4.27 20.41 -16.36
N LYS A 225 -4.10 20.96 -17.57
CA LYS A 225 -3.21 22.10 -17.81
C LYS A 225 -3.53 23.31 -16.93
N ASP A 226 -4.80 23.49 -16.59
CA ASP A 226 -5.30 24.61 -15.78
C ASP A 226 -5.38 24.30 -14.28
N LEU A 227 -4.93 23.10 -13.86
CA LEU A 227 -4.93 22.72 -12.45
C LEU A 227 -3.85 23.52 -11.71
N LYS A 228 -4.30 24.34 -10.77
CA LYS A 228 -3.45 25.16 -9.90
C LYS A 228 -3.41 24.54 -8.51
N ILE A 229 -2.23 24.18 -8.04
CA ILE A 229 -2.03 23.56 -6.73
C ILE A 229 -1.23 24.53 -5.86
N PRO A 230 -1.79 25.09 -4.78
CA PRO A 230 -1.05 26.02 -3.93
C PRO A 230 0.20 25.36 -3.34
N ARG A 231 1.35 26.03 -3.45
CA ARG A 231 2.64 25.52 -2.95
C ARG A 231 2.69 25.50 -1.43
N CYS A 232 2.26 26.60 -0.79
CA CYS A 232 2.32 26.73 0.66
C CYS A 232 1.27 25.82 1.33
N ILE A 233 1.75 24.85 2.11
CA ILE A 233 0.91 23.85 2.80
C ILE A 233 0.39 24.32 4.16
N LEU A 234 1.01 25.34 4.75
CA LEU A 234 0.69 25.86 6.08
C LEU A 234 -0.18 27.11 6.01
N LEU A 235 -0.97 27.32 7.06
CA LEU A 235 -1.53 28.63 7.37
C LEU A 235 -0.43 29.54 7.94
N LYS A 236 -0.59 30.84 7.68
CA LYS A 236 0.20 31.85 8.37
C LYS A 236 -0.12 31.83 9.87
N ASP A 237 0.92 31.95 10.69
CA ASP A 237 0.84 32.01 12.15
C ASP A 237 0.13 30.77 12.73
N SER A 238 0.45 29.59 12.19
CA SER A 238 -0.09 28.31 12.67
C SER A 238 0.39 28.02 14.09
N VAL A 239 -0.55 27.66 14.95
CA VAL A 239 -0.32 27.31 16.37
C VAL A 239 -0.23 25.80 16.57
N ALA A 240 -0.94 25.03 15.73
CA ALA A 240 -0.90 23.56 15.75
C ALA A 240 -0.75 23.02 14.31
N VAL A 241 0.07 21.99 14.16
CA VAL A 241 0.41 21.35 12.90
C VAL A 241 0.41 19.83 13.09
N HIS A 242 -0.53 19.16 12.42
CA HIS A 242 -0.67 17.71 12.46
C HIS A 242 -0.38 17.10 11.09
N LEU A 243 0.28 15.93 11.10
CA LEU A 243 0.47 15.12 9.90
C LEU A 243 -0.58 14.03 9.83
N ILE A 244 -1.34 14.00 8.73
CA ILE A 244 -2.46 13.07 8.56
C ILE A 244 -2.21 12.20 7.34
N GLY A 245 -2.26 10.88 7.53
CA GLY A 245 -1.98 9.90 6.49
C GLY A 245 -3.14 8.98 6.22
N PHE A 246 -3.36 8.65 4.95
CA PHE A 246 -4.39 7.70 4.51
C PHE A 246 -3.78 6.62 3.64
N ALA A 247 -4.23 5.38 3.83
CA ALA A 247 -3.85 4.22 3.03
C ALA A 247 -5.09 3.57 2.44
N ASP A 248 -4.96 3.05 1.21
CA ASP A 248 -5.99 2.20 0.60
C ASP A 248 -5.40 1.24 -0.43
N ALA A 249 -6.12 0.15 -0.69
CA ALA A 249 -5.79 -0.82 -1.72
C ALA A 249 -7.01 -1.36 -2.45
N SER A 250 -6.82 -1.57 -3.76
CA SER A 250 -7.71 -2.31 -4.63
C SER A 250 -7.01 -3.53 -5.19
N ALA A 251 -7.75 -4.38 -5.90
CA ALA A 251 -7.17 -5.50 -6.65
C ALA A 251 -6.15 -5.07 -7.73
N GLN A 252 -6.14 -3.79 -8.14
CA GLN A 252 -5.32 -3.28 -9.24
C GLN A 252 -4.13 -2.44 -8.78
N ALA A 253 -4.27 -1.70 -7.68
CA ALA A 253 -3.21 -0.85 -7.14
C ALA A 253 -3.44 -0.57 -5.66
N TYR A 254 -2.39 -0.10 -4.99
CA TYR A 254 -2.45 0.37 -3.61
C TYR A 254 -1.59 1.62 -3.45
N GLY A 255 -1.92 2.42 -2.44
CA GLY A 255 -1.24 3.69 -2.26
C GLY A 255 -1.49 4.32 -0.90
N ALA A 256 -0.81 5.45 -0.72
CA ALA A 256 -0.90 6.26 0.48
C ALA A 256 -0.76 7.75 0.14
N CYS A 257 -1.50 8.61 0.83
CA CYS A 257 -1.35 10.06 0.78
C CYS A 257 -1.15 10.65 2.17
N LEU A 258 -0.41 11.76 2.23
CA LEU A 258 -0.16 12.54 3.42
C LEU A 258 -0.69 13.95 3.23
N TYR A 259 -1.30 14.48 4.28
CA TYR A 259 -1.85 15.82 4.39
C TYR A 259 -1.24 16.51 5.60
N VAL A 260 -1.06 17.83 5.50
CA VAL A 260 -0.77 18.67 6.65
C VAL A 260 -2.04 19.38 7.04
N LYS A 261 -2.42 19.24 8.30
CA LYS A 261 -3.49 20.02 8.94
C LYS A 261 -2.83 21.09 9.80
N SER A 262 -3.00 22.34 9.42
CA SER A 262 -2.51 23.49 10.17
C SER A 262 -3.68 24.29 10.72
N GLU A 263 -3.57 24.74 11.97
CA GLU A 263 -4.59 25.51 12.66
C GLU A 263 -4.01 26.82 13.19
N ASN A 264 -4.71 27.92 12.98
CA ASN A 264 -4.47 29.19 13.65
C ASN A 264 -5.71 29.62 14.42
N ALA A 265 -5.65 30.75 15.12
CA ALA A 265 -6.73 31.21 16.01
C ALA A 265 -8.12 31.30 15.36
N ASN A 266 -8.20 31.45 14.03
CA ASN A 266 -9.45 31.70 13.32
C ASN A 266 -9.80 30.64 12.26
N LYS A 267 -8.85 29.76 11.89
CA LYS A 267 -8.99 28.91 10.71
C LYS A 267 -8.20 27.61 10.83
N THR A 268 -8.82 26.54 10.36
CA THR A 268 -8.18 25.25 10.08
C THR A 268 -8.01 25.08 8.58
N GLN A 269 -6.85 24.59 8.15
CA GLN A 269 -6.57 24.28 6.76
C GLN A 269 -5.92 22.91 6.66
N ILE A 270 -6.34 22.16 5.65
CA ILE A 270 -5.76 20.86 5.31
C ILE A 270 -5.30 20.93 3.86
N ARG A 271 -4.05 20.54 3.61
CA ARG A 271 -3.50 20.45 2.25
C ARG A 271 -2.78 19.13 2.03
N LEU A 272 -2.93 18.57 0.84
CA LEU A 272 -2.14 17.44 0.38
C LEU A 272 -0.66 17.82 0.35
N LEU A 273 0.17 17.06 1.06
CA LEU A 273 1.62 17.21 1.10
C LEU A 273 2.29 16.38 0.00
N CYS A 274 2.03 15.07 0.02
CA CYS A 274 2.59 14.15 -0.95
C CYS A 274 1.78 12.84 -1.00
N SER A 275 1.99 12.04 -2.04
CA SER A 275 1.43 10.69 -2.09
C SER A 275 2.28 9.71 -2.88
N LYS A 276 2.05 8.41 -2.66
CA LYS A 276 2.78 7.34 -3.33
C LYS A 276 1.88 6.19 -3.72
N THR A 277 2.16 5.62 -4.89
CA THR A 277 1.36 4.54 -5.49
C THR A 277 2.22 3.41 -5.99
N ARG A 278 1.63 2.21 -5.96
CA ARG A 278 2.19 1.00 -6.56
C ARG A 278 1.07 0.22 -7.23
N VAL A 279 1.38 -0.34 -8.40
CA VAL A 279 0.46 -1.29 -9.05
C VAL A 279 0.51 -2.60 -8.26
N ALA A 280 -0.65 -3.25 -8.12
CA ALA A 280 -0.75 -4.52 -7.43
C ALA A 280 0.15 -5.57 -8.11
N PRO A 281 0.79 -6.47 -7.33
CA PRO A 281 1.60 -7.53 -7.91
C PRO A 281 0.77 -8.43 -8.84
N LEU A 282 1.40 -8.94 -9.91
CA LEU A 282 0.75 -9.90 -10.82
C LEU A 282 0.36 -11.21 -10.12
N LYS A 283 1.10 -11.58 -9.06
CA LYS A 283 0.72 -12.69 -8.19
C LYS A 283 -0.49 -12.26 -7.37
N THR A 284 -1.61 -12.96 -7.55
CA THR A 284 -2.85 -12.69 -6.82
C THR A 284 -2.62 -12.76 -5.31
N LEU A 285 -2.91 -11.65 -4.64
CA LEU A 285 -2.93 -11.54 -3.19
C LEU A 285 -4.38 -11.31 -2.76
N SER A 286 -4.71 -11.70 -1.53
CA SER A 286 -5.99 -11.33 -0.91
C SER A 286 -6.06 -9.81 -0.71
N ILE A 287 -7.27 -9.26 -0.69
CA ILE A 287 -7.50 -7.83 -0.46
C ILE A 287 -6.87 -7.37 0.87
N PRO A 288 -7.03 -8.08 2.01
CA PRO A 288 -6.36 -7.70 3.26
C PRO A 288 -4.84 -7.61 3.18
N ARG A 289 -4.20 -8.48 2.38
CA ARG A 289 -2.74 -8.40 2.16
C ARG A 289 -2.34 -7.19 1.32
N LEU A 290 -3.18 -6.76 0.38
CA LEU A 290 -2.97 -5.54 -0.39
C LEU A 290 -3.20 -4.28 0.46
N GLU A 291 -4.23 -4.27 1.30
CA GLU A 291 -4.48 -3.20 2.28
C GLU A 291 -3.31 -3.09 3.27
N LEU A 292 -2.77 -4.22 3.75
CA LEU A 292 -1.57 -4.23 4.59
C LEU A 292 -0.34 -3.67 3.86
N LEU A 293 -0.21 -3.90 2.55
CA LEU A 293 0.83 -3.28 1.73
C LEU A 293 0.65 -1.77 1.60
N ALA A 294 -0.58 -1.28 1.52
CA ALA A 294 -0.90 0.14 1.56
C ALA A 294 -0.51 0.77 2.91
N ALA A 295 -0.89 0.14 4.02
CA ALA A 295 -0.52 0.59 5.36
C ALA A 295 1.01 0.59 5.57
N THR A 296 1.70 -0.44 5.06
CA THR A 296 3.17 -0.48 5.09
C THR A 296 3.79 0.65 4.26
N LEU A 297 3.19 0.98 3.11
CA LEU A 297 3.64 2.08 2.26
C LEU A 297 3.43 3.43 2.96
N LEU A 298 2.30 3.61 3.63
CA LEU A 298 2.00 4.80 4.43
C LEU A 298 3.02 4.98 5.54
N ALA A 299 3.26 3.96 6.38
CA ALA A 299 4.24 4.02 7.47
C ALA A 299 5.65 4.45 6.97
N LYS A 300 6.10 3.88 5.85
CA LYS A 300 7.38 4.24 5.22
C LYS A 300 7.41 5.67 4.70
N LEU A 301 6.31 6.11 4.08
CA LEU A 301 6.20 7.45 3.54
C LEU A 301 6.23 8.48 4.68
N THR A 302 5.41 8.28 5.71
CA THR A 302 5.34 9.13 6.91
C THR A 302 6.71 9.26 7.59
N SER A 303 7.35 8.13 7.93
CA SER A 303 8.65 8.12 8.61
C SER A 303 9.74 8.80 7.79
N LYS A 304 9.70 8.67 6.45
CA LYS A 304 10.65 9.34 5.57
C LYS A 304 10.41 10.85 5.50
N ILE A 305 9.15 11.27 5.42
CA ILE A 305 8.80 12.69 5.28
C ILE A 305 9.13 13.47 6.53
N ILE A 306 8.79 12.96 7.73
CA ILE A 306 9.13 13.60 9.01
C ILE A 306 10.63 13.87 9.14
N LYS A 307 11.48 12.98 8.61
CA LYS A 307 12.95 13.14 8.65
C LYS A 307 13.51 14.16 7.66
N ILE A 308 12.76 14.51 6.62
CA ILE A 308 13.24 15.33 5.50
C ILE A 308 12.64 16.73 5.55
N ILE A 309 11.38 16.85 5.97
CA ILE A 309 10.71 18.14 6.04
C ILE A 309 11.21 18.90 7.27
N ASP A 310 11.59 20.16 7.07
CA ASP A 310 11.96 21.07 8.15
C ASP A 310 10.68 21.65 8.77
N LEU A 311 9.93 20.79 9.44
CA LEU A 311 8.65 21.11 10.07
C LEU A 311 8.41 20.16 11.25
N GLU A 312 8.14 20.73 12.41
CA GLU A 312 7.71 19.98 13.59
C GLU A 312 6.20 19.69 13.51
N PHE A 313 5.82 18.47 13.87
CA PHE A 313 4.42 18.05 13.92
C PHE A 313 4.06 17.73 15.37
N ASP A 314 2.96 18.31 15.85
CA ASP A 314 2.45 18.06 17.21
C ASP A 314 1.97 16.61 17.35
N GLU A 315 1.21 16.13 16.36
CA GLU A 315 0.71 14.76 16.33
C GLU A 315 0.70 14.20 14.90
N VAL A 316 0.78 12.87 14.82
CA VAL A 316 0.74 12.12 13.56
C VAL A 316 -0.38 11.09 13.62
N HIS A 317 -1.32 11.19 12.68
CA HIS A 317 -2.49 10.32 12.61
C HIS A 317 -2.54 9.56 11.29
N LEU A 318 -2.66 8.25 11.34
CA LEU A 318 -2.69 7.36 10.19
C LEU A 318 -4.02 6.63 10.10
N PHE A 319 -4.57 6.53 8.90
CA PHE A 319 -5.91 6.01 8.66
C PHE A 319 -5.91 4.87 7.65
N SER A 320 -6.74 3.87 7.95
CA SER A 320 -7.07 2.75 7.07
C SER A 320 -8.56 2.42 7.21
N ASP A 321 -9.24 2.12 6.12
CA ASP A 321 -10.63 1.64 6.17
C ASP A 321 -10.74 0.13 6.45
N SER A 322 -9.65 -0.61 6.22
CA SER A 322 -9.54 -2.02 6.57
C SER A 322 -9.37 -2.24 8.07
N LYS A 323 -10.44 -2.74 8.73
CA LYS A 323 -10.41 -3.16 10.13
C LYS A 323 -9.48 -4.35 10.36
N VAL A 324 -9.42 -5.29 9.43
CA VAL A 324 -8.53 -6.46 9.52
C VAL A 324 -7.07 -6.03 9.62
N VAL A 325 -6.66 -5.04 8.83
CA VAL A 325 -5.30 -4.49 8.89
C VAL A 325 -5.04 -3.78 10.21
N LEU A 326 -5.99 -2.96 10.70
CA LEU A 326 -5.86 -2.29 11.99
C LEU A 326 -5.75 -3.30 13.15
N ASP A 327 -6.55 -4.36 13.13
CA ASP A 327 -6.48 -5.44 14.10
C ASP A 327 -5.11 -6.13 14.04
N TRP A 328 -4.59 -6.45 12.84
CA TRP A 328 -3.24 -7.02 12.69
C TRP A 328 -2.13 -6.10 13.19
N ILE A 329 -2.23 -4.78 12.97
CA ILE A 329 -1.24 -3.80 13.45
C ILE A 329 -1.16 -3.80 14.99
N GLN A 330 -2.26 -4.10 15.68
CA GLN A 330 -2.28 -4.17 17.15
C GLN A 330 -1.80 -5.52 17.70
N MET A 331 -1.63 -6.55 16.86
CA MET A 331 -1.21 -7.89 17.29
C MET A 331 0.30 -8.03 17.42
N GLN A 332 0.73 -8.99 18.23
CA GLN A 332 2.12 -9.39 18.29
C GLN A 332 2.51 -10.15 16.99
N PRO A 333 3.55 -9.71 16.25
CA PRO A 333 3.90 -10.27 14.93
C PRO A 333 4.14 -11.78 14.93
N HIS A 334 4.62 -12.35 16.05
CA HIS A 334 4.94 -13.76 16.13
C HIS A 334 3.72 -14.68 15.95
N LEU A 335 2.50 -14.20 16.25
CA LEU A 335 1.23 -14.92 16.07
C LEU A 335 0.79 -15.02 14.60
N LEU A 336 1.31 -14.13 13.74
CA LEU A 336 0.91 -13.99 12.35
C LEU A 336 1.84 -14.78 11.42
N LYS A 337 1.32 -15.22 10.28
CA LYS A 337 2.09 -15.84 9.20
C LYS A 337 3.15 -14.85 8.68
N VAL A 338 4.26 -15.38 8.16
CA VAL A 338 5.49 -14.62 7.86
C VAL A 338 5.25 -13.37 7.01
N PHE A 339 4.38 -13.43 5.99
CA PHE A 339 4.09 -12.28 5.14
C PHE A 339 3.50 -11.10 5.92
N VAL A 340 2.52 -11.38 6.78
CA VAL A 340 1.81 -10.38 7.59
C VAL A 340 2.71 -9.94 8.74
N ALA A 341 3.31 -10.89 9.47
CA ALA A 341 4.22 -10.64 10.60
C ALA A 341 5.33 -9.65 10.26
N ASN A 342 6.04 -9.85 9.15
CA ASN A 342 7.17 -8.98 8.76
C ASN A 342 6.71 -7.55 8.45
N ARG A 343 5.49 -7.36 7.92
CA ARG A 343 4.94 -6.04 7.60
C ARG A 343 4.40 -5.34 8.83
N VAL A 344 3.70 -6.07 9.68
CA VAL A 344 3.22 -5.56 10.97
C VAL A 344 4.39 -5.12 11.84
N SER A 345 5.44 -5.94 11.96
CA SER A 345 6.65 -5.58 12.70
C SER A 345 7.27 -4.28 12.19
N LEU A 346 7.34 -4.10 10.87
CA LEU A 346 7.87 -2.90 10.25
C LEU A 346 6.97 -1.68 10.44
N ILE A 347 5.64 -1.87 10.41
CA ILE A 347 4.69 -0.78 10.71
C ILE A 347 4.88 -0.36 12.16
N GLN A 348 4.84 -1.30 13.11
CA GLN A 348 5.01 -1.02 14.54
C GLN A 348 6.33 -0.28 14.83
N GLU A 349 7.45 -0.71 14.22
CA GLU A 349 8.75 -0.04 14.34
C GLU A 349 8.73 1.40 13.81
N LEU A 350 8.12 1.63 12.65
CA LEU A 350 8.12 2.95 12.00
C LEU A 350 7.08 3.91 12.58
N THR A 351 6.05 3.40 13.27
CA THR A 351 4.90 4.17 13.73
C THR A 351 4.67 4.08 15.23
N GLU A 352 5.71 3.81 16.02
CA GLU A 352 5.62 3.66 17.48
C GLU A 352 4.99 4.89 18.16
N THR A 353 5.28 6.09 17.67
CA THR A 353 4.76 7.36 18.19
C THR A 353 3.53 7.88 17.44
N PHE A 354 2.95 7.12 16.51
CA PHE A 354 1.83 7.56 15.67
C PHE A 354 0.53 6.85 16.05
N SER A 355 -0.60 7.52 15.85
CA SER A 355 -1.92 6.98 16.16
C SER A 355 -2.60 6.42 14.91
N TRP A 356 -3.00 5.15 14.95
CA TRP A 356 -3.75 4.49 13.87
C TRP A 356 -5.26 4.53 14.13
N HIS A 357 -6.03 4.89 13.11
CA HIS A 357 -7.47 5.10 13.19
C HIS A 357 -8.21 4.43 12.04
N ASN A 358 -9.50 4.12 12.26
CA ASN A 358 -10.39 3.69 11.19
C ASN A 358 -11.04 4.87 10.49
N VAL A 359 -11.18 4.80 9.16
CA VAL A 359 -11.93 5.75 8.35
C VAL A 359 -12.97 5.02 7.52
N LYS A 360 -14.10 5.67 7.22
CA LYS A 360 -15.08 5.12 6.28
C LYS A 360 -14.50 5.17 4.86
N THR A 361 -14.70 4.14 4.05
CA THR A 361 -14.19 4.08 2.67
C THR A 361 -14.58 5.31 1.82
N LYS A 362 -15.79 5.86 1.98
CA LYS A 362 -16.23 7.08 1.26
C LYS A 362 -15.50 8.36 1.67
N GLU A 363 -14.92 8.37 2.87
CA GLU A 363 -14.16 9.49 3.43
C GLU A 363 -12.64 9.26 3.26
N ASN A 364 -12.23 8.15 2.66
CA ASN A 364 -10.83 7.81 2.45
C ASN A 364 -10.33 8.37 1.11
N PRO A 365 -9.51 9.44 1.08
CA PRO A 365 -8.98 9.99 -0.17
C PRO A 365 -8.03 9.01 -0.90
N ALA A 366 -7.48 8.01 -0.20
CA ALA A 366 -6.62 7.01 -0.80
C ALA A 366 -7.38 6.04 -1.74
N ASP A 367 -8.72 5.98 -1.70
CA ASP A 367 -9.51 5.19 -2.68
C ASP A 367 -9.30 5.69 -4.12
N LEU A 368 -9.17 7.01 -4.30
CA LEU A 368 -8.82 7.61 -5.58
C LEU A 368 -7.44 7.16 -6.09
N ILE A 369 -6.52 6.87 -5.16
CA ILE A 369 -5.19 6.39 -5.49
C ILE A 369 -5.21 4.93 -5.92
N SER A 370 -5.98 4.09 -5.23
CA SER A 370 -5.97 2.64 -5.45
C SER A 370 -6.75 2.24 -6.71
N ARG A 371 -7.73 3.04 -7.14
CA ARG A 371 -8.56 2.79 -8.34
C ARG A 371 -8.18 3.68 -9.53
N GLY A 372 -7.59 4.84 -9.25
CA GLY A 372 -7.38 5.91 -10.20
C GLY A 372 -8.60 6.81 -10.35
N ALA A 373 -8.36 8.07 -10.71
CA ALA A 373 -9.38 9.12 -10.80
C ALA A 373 -9.38 9.81 -12.17
N THR A 374 -10.54 10.33 -12.59
CA THR A 374 -10.65 11.28 -13.71
C THR A 374 -10.39 12.70 -13.22
N LYS A 375 -10.19 13.67 -14.14
CA LYS A 375 -10.11 15.09 -13.78
C LYS A 375 -11.31 15.54 -12.95
N LEU A 376 -12.53 15.13 -13.32
CA LEU A 376 -13.75 15.51 -12.61
C LEU A 376 -13.74 15.03 -11.15
N GLN A 377 -13.23 13.82 -10.91
CA GLN A 377 -13.08 13.30 -9.54
C GLN A 377 -11.97 14.00 -8.76
N LEU A 378 -10.93 14.51 -9.43
CA LEU A 378 -9.93 15.37 -8.80
C LEU A 378 -10.42 16.80 -8.55
N GLN A 379 -11.54 17.24 -9.13
CA GLN A 379 -12.14 18.53 -8.79
C GLN A 379 -12.88 18.48 -7.44
N ASP A 380 -13.17 17.28 -6.94
CA ASP A 380 -13.70 17.10 -5.60
C ASP A 380 -12.67 17.56 -4.54
N GLU A 381 -13.16 18.20 -3.48
CA GLU A 381 -12.34 18.70 -2.38
C GLU A 381 -11.64 17.58 -1.60
N LEU A 382 -12.17 16.35 -1.65
CA LEU A 382 -11.65 15.22 -0.89
C LEU A 382 -10.16 14.95 -1.16
N TRP A 383 -9.72 14.99 -2.42
CA TRP A 383 -8.32 14.71 -2.76
C TRP A 383 -7.36 15.80 -2.26
N TRP A 384 -7.76 17.07 -2.37
CA TRP A 384 -6.87 18.21 -2.10
C TRP A 384 -6.89 18.65 -0.64
N THR A 385 -8.05 18.55 0.01
CA THR A 385 -8.29 19.06 1.36
C THR A 385 -8.62 17.96 2.37
N GLY A 386 -8.65 16.70 1.94
CA GLY A 386 -9.02 15.58 2.80
C GLY A 386 -10.51 15.58 3.18
N PRO A 387 -10.94 14.61 4.01
CA PRO A 387 -12.33 14.52 4.44
C PRO A 387 -12.73 15.68 5.36
N SER A 388 -13.95 16.17 5.19
CA SER A 388 -14.51 17.30 5.97
C SER A 388 -14.51 17.03 7.48
N VAL A 389 -14.62 15.77 7.89
CA VAL A 389 -14.58 15.35 9.31
C VAL A 389 -13.31 15.82 10.03
N LEU A 390 -12.20 15.99 9.31
CA LEU A 390 -10.94 16.50 9.88
C LEU A 390 -10.95 18.02 10.13
N LYS A 391 -11.86 18.77 9.48
CA LYS A 391 -11.98 20.23 9.67
C LYS A 391 -12.67 20.55 11.01
N ASP A 392 -13.63 19.73 11.43
CA ASP A 392 -14.54 20.06 12.54
C ASP A 392 -14.28 19.28 13.85
N LYS A 393 -13.50 18.19 13.83
CA LYS A 393 -13.26 17.35 15.01
C LYS A 393 -11.81 17.40 15.50
N THR A 394 -11.64 17.47 16.81
CA THR A 394 -10.51 16.86 17.50
C THR A 394 -10.58 15.34 17.28
N LEU A 395 -9.48 14.74 16.82
CA LEU A 395 -9.42 13.32 16.46
C LEU A 395 -9.56 12.42 17.70
N ASN A 396 -10.77 12.29 18.24
CA ASN A 396 -11.07 11.33 19.30
C ASN A 396 -11.39 9.98 18.66
N SER A 397 -10.64 8.95 19.05
CA SER A 397 -10.78 7.59 18.56
C SER A 397 -12.07 6.95 19.11
N ASP A 398 -13.09 6.78 18.27
CA ASP A 398 -14.14 5.82 18.58
C ASP A 398 -13.56 4.41 18.46
N SER A 399 -13.39 3.76 19.62
CA SER A 399 -12.95 2.37 19.70
C SER A 399 -14.08 1.46 19.19
N VAL A 400 -14.15 1.26 17.87
CA VAL A 400 -15.13 0.34 17.30
C VAL A 400 -14.61 -1.08 17.44
N VAL A 401 -15.26 -1.85 18.33
CA VAL A 401 -15.05 -3.29 18.47
C VAL A 401 -15.25 -3.97 17.10
N SER A 402 -14.18 -4.56 16.58
CA SER A 402 -14.17 -5.26 15.29
C SER A 402 -14.77 -6.67 15.46
N GLN A 403 -15.71 -7.03 14.59
CA GLN A 403 -16.06 -8.44 14.40
C GLN A 403 -14.92 -9.06 13.59
N LYS A 404 -14.27 -10.07 14.17
CA LYS A 404 -13.14 -10.76 13.53
C LYS A 404 -13.70 -11.72 12.47
N ASP A 405 -13.45 -11.42 11.20
CA ASP A 405 -13.89 -12.23 10.05
C ASP A 405 -12.92 -13.38 9.72
N ASP A 406 -13.35 -14.35 8.89
CA ASP A 406 -12.54 -15.50 8.47
C ASP A 406 -11.16 -15.12 7.91
N ASN A 407 -11.08 -14.02 7.17
CA ASN A 407 -9.83 -13.50 6.59
C ASN A 407 -8.79 -13.10 7.65
N PHE A 408 -9.24 -12.66 8.84
CA PHE A 408 -8.35 -12.33 9.95
C PHE A 408 -7.71 -13.59 10.53
N PHE A 409 -8.51 -14.65 10.72
CA PHE A 409 -8.07 -15.90 11.31
C PHE A 409 -7.18 -16.72 10.39
N GLU A 410 -7.36 -16.62 9.07
CA GLU A 410 -6.55 -17.34 8.08
C GLU A 410 -5.05 -16.99 8.18
N GLU A 411 -4.70 -15.78 8.61
CA GLU A 411 -3.31 -15.34 8.71
C GLU A 411 -2.63 -15.64 10.07
N LEU A 412 -3.30 -16.33 10.98
CA LEU A 412 -2.71 -16.78 12.24
C LEU A 412 -1.91 -18.08 12.03
N LYS A 413 -0.77 -18.21 12.71
CA LYS A 413 0.07 -19.44 12.63
C LYS A 413 -0.60 -20.66 13.27
N ASN A 414 -1.40 -20.44 14.30
CA ASN A 414 -2.14 -21.47 15.03
C ASN A 414 -3.59 -21.01 15.21
N PRO A 415 -4.50 -21.25 14.25
CA PRO A 415 -5.89 -20.84 14.35
C PRO A 415 -6.70 -21.74 15.28
N ASN A 416 -6.08 -22.32 16.33
CA ASN A 416 -6.77 -23.10 17.37
C ASN A 416 -7.62 -22.15 18.22
N ILE A 417 -8.64 -21.59 17.59
CA ILE A 417 -9.79 -20.98 18.22
C ILE A 417 -10.48 -22.13 18.93
N VAL A 418 -10.33 -22.19 20.24
CA VAL A 418 -11.23 -22.98 21.08
C VAL A 418 -12.60 -22.34 20.91
N TYR A 419 -13.39 -22.85 19.98
CA TYR A 419 -14.79 -22.47 19.88
C TYR A 419 -15.50 -23.03 21.12
N SER A 420 -15.71 -22.17 22.13
CA SER A 420 -16.66 -22.45 23.20
C SER A 420 -18.06 -22.16 22.66
N PHE A 421 -18.68 -23.12 21.99
CA PHE A 421 -20.10 -23.01 21.64
C PHE A 421 -20.94 -23.21 22.90
N ILE A 422 -21.64 -22.17 23.34
CA ILE A 422 -22.77 -22.34 24.26
C ILE A 422 -23.92 -22.85 23.40
N THR A 423 -24.09 -24.16 23.33
CA THR A 423 -25.26 -24.76 22.66
C THR A 423 -26.48 -24.62 23.57
N HIS A 424 -27.42 -23.76 23.18
CA HIS A 424 -28.82 -23.90 23.60
C HIS A 424 -29.46 -25.06 22.83
N ALA A 425 -29.05 -26.28 23.11
CA ALA A 425 -29.77 -27.49 22.70
C ALA A 425 -30.56 -27.99 23.91
N GLY A 426 -31.86 -28.29 23.73
CA GLY A 426 -32.70 -28.84 24.79
C GLY A 426 -32.06 -30.12 25.36
N PRO A 427 -32.19 -30.36 26.68
CA PRO A 427 -31.37 -31.36 27.37
C PRO A 427 -31.66 -32.74 26.80
N SER A 428 -30.66 -33.37 26.18
CA SER A 428 -30.68 -34.83 26.11
C SER A 428 -30.32 -35.33 27.52
N VAL A 429 -31.36 -35.44 28.37
CA VAL A 429 -31.28 -35.76 29.81
C VAL A 429 -30.36 -36.95 30.10
N PHE A 430 -30.19 -37.86 29.15
CA PHE A 430 -29.29 -39.01 29.28
C PHE A 430 -27.79 -38.65 29.17
N LEU A 431 -27.38 -37.84 28.20
CA LEU A 431 -25.96 -37.50 28.00
C LEU A 431 -25.46 -36.54 29.06
N ASP A 432 -26.26 -35.52 29.42
CA ASP A 432 -25.91 -34.56 30.47
C ASP A 432 -25.71 -35.27 31.82
N ASN A 433 -26.58 -36.23 32.14
CA ASN A 433 -26.43 -37.06 33.34
C ASN A 433 -25.21 -37.98 33.28
N CYS A 434 -24.86 -38.52 32.12
CA CYS A 434 -23.66 -39.35 31.97
C CYS A 434 -22.37 -38.53 32.08
N LEU A 435 -22.33 -37.32 31.50
CA LEU A 435 -21.19 -36.40 31.57
C LEU A 435 -20.95 -35.87 32.99
N ASN A 436 -22.02 -35.67 33.78
CA ASN A 436 -21.92 -35.27 35.19
C ASN A 436 -21.32 -36.35 36.11
N ILE A 437 -21.24 -37.62 35.69
CA ILE A 437 -20.70 -38.71 36.52
C ILE A 437 -19.16 -38.77 36.46
N THR A 438 -18.53 -38.37 35.34
CA THR A 438 -17.07 -38.45 35.22
C THR A 438 -16.50 -37.61 34.08
N ASN A 439 -15.36 -36.96 34.35
CA ASN A 439 -14.56 -36.23 33.35
C ASN A 439 -13.61 -37.13 32.51
N SER A 440 -13.69 -38.47 32.64
CA SER A 440 -12.85 -39.40 31.88
C SER A 440 -13.64 -40.05 30.75
N PHE A 441 -13.28 -39.75 29.50
CA PHE A 441 -13.92 -40.33 28.31
C PHE A 441 -13.88 -41.87 28.32
N THR A 442 -12.74 -42.47 28.66
CA THR A 442 -12.58 -43.92 28.75
C THR A 442 -13.50 -44.54 29.82
N LYS A 443 -13.72 -43.83 30.94
CA LYS A 443 -14.64 -44.26 31.99
C LYS A 443 -16.09 -44.15 31.53
N LEU A 444 -16.43 -43.09 30.81
CA LEU A 444 -17.75 -42.86 30.23
C LEU A 444 -18.13 -43.94 29.20
N VAL A 445 -17.20 -44.28 28.29
CA VAL A 445 -17.38 -45.35 27.31
C VAL A 445 -17.65 -46.69 28.01
N ARG A 446 -16.94 -47.00 29.11
CA ARG A 446 -17.18 -48.22 29.90
C ARG A 446 -18.54 -48.22 30.58
N ILE A 447 -18.99 -47.09 31.14
CA ILE A 447 -20.32 -46.96 31.76
C ILE A 447 -21.42 -47.25 30.73
N VAL A 448 -21.36 -46.59 29.57
CA VAL A 448 -22.33 -46.81 28.48
C VAL A 448 -22.25 -48.24 27.94
N SER A 449 -21.06 -48.82 27.87
CA SER A 449 -20.88 -50.23 27.48
C SER A 449 -21.57 -51.19 28.45
N TYR A 450 -21.49 -50.95 29.77
CA TYR A 450 -22.24 -51.73 30.76
C TYR A 450 -23.75 -51.58 30.61
N ILE A 451 -24.26 -50.36 30.34
CA ILE A 451 -25.68 -50.12 30.12
C ILE A 451 -26.19 -50.88 28.91
N PHE A 452 -25.46 -50.85 27.80
CA PHE A 452 -25.82 -51.59 26.59
C PHE A 452 -25.73 -53.10 26.76
N ARG A 453 -24.71 -53.59 27.47
CA ARG A 453 -24.58 -55.00 27.82
C ARG A 453 -25.72 -55.46 28.71
N PHE A 454 -26.11 -54.66 29.70
CA PHE A 454 -27.27 -54.94 30.55
C PHE A 454 -28.55 -55.02 29.73
N TYR A 455 -28.81 -54.03 28.87
CA TYR A 455 -29.96 -54.04 27.96
C TYR A 455 -29.97 -55.28 27.05
N PHE A 456 -28.82 -55.63 26.47
CA PHE A 456 -28.68 -56.81 25.61
C PHE A 456 -28.97 -58.10 26.37
N ASN A 457 -28.43 -58.26 27.57
CA ASN A 457 -28.62 -59.46 28.40
C ASN A 457 -30.06 -59.60 28.91
N CYS A 458 -30.76 -58.49 29.15
CA CYS A 458 -32.18 -58.48 29.47
C CYS A 458 -33.05 -58.87 28.26
N LYS A 459 -32.67 -58.45 27.05
CA LYS A 459 -33.40 -58.74 25.82
C LYS A 459 -33.15 -60.15 25.28
N TYR A 460 -31.96 -60.69 25.50
CA TYR A 460 -31.54 -62.02 24.99
C TYR A 460 -30.99 -62.90 26.11
N PRO A 461 -31.85 -63.42 27.01
CA PRO A 461 -31.42 -64.18 28.19
C PRO A 461 -30.70 -65.49 27.87
N ALA A 462 -30.84 -66.03 26.64
CA ALA A 462 -30.15 -67.21 26.16
C ALA A 462 -28.69 -66.95 25.70
N PHE A 463 -28.32 -65.69 25.44
CA PHE A 463 -27.01 -65.30 24.88
C PHE A 463 -26.34 -64.21 25.72
N LYS A 464 -26.22 -64.44 27.04
CA LYS A 464 -25.68 -63.43 27.95
C LYS A 464 -24.19 -63.15 27.67
N GLN A 465 -23.88 -61.87 27.52
CA GLN A 465 -22.52 -61.34 27.43
C GLN A 465 -21.96 -61.09 28.83
N SER A 466 -20.77 -61.64 29.12
CA SER A 466 -20.05 -61.48 30.40
C SER A 466 -18.54 -61.39 30.16
N GLY A 467 -17.77 -60.95 31.17
CA GLY A 467 -16.31 -60.81 31.07
C GLY A 467 -15.84 -59.44 30.56
N VAL A 468 -14.65 -59.39 29.95
CA VAL A 468 -14.04 -58.16 29.42
C VAL A 468 -14.88 -57.61 28.25
N PHE A 469 -14.87 -56.29 28.03
CA PHE A 469 -15.54 -55.70 26.87
C PHE A 469 -14.87 -56.12 25.56
N THR A 470 -15.69 -56.55 24.61
CA THR A 470 -15.25 -56.73 23.23
C THR A 470 -15.06 -55.36 22.55
N ASN A 471 -14.20 -55.30 21.52
CA ASN A 471 -14.01 -54.06 20.76
C ASN A 471 -15.32 -53.53 20.16
N GLN A 472 -16.21 -54.43 19.72
CA GLN A 472 -17.53 -54.06 19.19
C GLN A 472 -18.43 -53.37 20.22
N GLU A 473 -18.38 -53.80 21.49
CA GLU A 473 -19.14 -53.15 22.57
C GLU A 473 -18.60 -51.74 22.85
N LEU A 474 -17.28 -51.59 22.86
CA LEU A 474 -16.63 -50.29 23.06
C LEU A 474 -16.88 -49.34 21.89
N GLU A 475 -16.76 -49.80 20.65
CA GLU A 475 -17.06 -49.01 19.44
C GLU A 475 -18.51 -48.55 19.42
N ARG A 476 -19.45 -49.44 19.77
CA ARG A 476 -20.88 -49.11 19.84
C ARG A 476 -21.16 -48.06 20.92
N ALA A 477 -20.55 -48.17 22.09
CA ALA A 477 -20.69 -47.19 23.17
C ALA A 477 -20.07 -45.84 22.79
N THR A 478 -18.89 -45.84 22.17
CA THR A 478 -18.23 -44.65 21.63
C THR A 478 -19.09 -43.95 20.58
N ALA A 479 -19.63 -44.70 19.62
CA ALA A 479 -20.51 -44.15 18.58
C ALA A 479 -21.79 -43.55 19.17
N ALA A 480 -22.37 -44.18 20.20
CA ALA A 480 -23.58 -43.66 20.85
C ALA A 480 -23.34 -42.36 21.64
N LEU A 481 -22.13 -42.15 22.16
CA LEU A 481 -21.74 -40.90 22.83
C LEU A 481 -21.46 -39.77 21.83
N ILE A 482 -20.82 -40.09 20.70
CA ILE A 482 -20.36 -39.09 19.73
C ILE A 482 -21.49 -38.67 18.77
N LYS A 483 -22.33 -39.61 18.32
CA LYS A 483 -23.38 -39.34 17.31
C LYS A 483 -24.33 -38.19 17.70
N PRO A 484 -24.85 -38.11 18.94
CA PRO A 484 -25.75 -37.03 19.35
C PRO A 484 -25.06 -35.66 19.38
N VAL A 485 -23.82 -35.60 19.91
CA VAL A 485 -23.02 -34.37 19.95
C VAL A 485 -22.70 -33.86 18.54
N LEU A 486 -22.30 -34.75 17.62
CA LEU A 486 -22.08 -34.36 16.23
C LEU A 486 -23.37 -33.87 15.56
N LYS A 487 -24.49 -34.52 15.82
CA LYS A 487 -25.80 -34.17 15.26
C LYS A 487 -26.35 -32.84 15.78
N GLU A 488 -26.18 -32.56 17.07
CA GLU A 488 -26.72 -31.36 17.71
C GLU A 488 -25.78 -30.16 17.67
N SER A 489 -24.46 -30.38 17.66
CA SER A 489 -23.48 -29.29 17.77
C SER A 489 -22.76 -28.95 16.47
N PHE A 490 -22.59 -29.89 15.53
CA PHE A 490 -21.78 -29.69 14.32
C PHE A 490 -22.58 -29.73 13.01
N PHE A 491 -23.61 -30.56 12.95
CA PHE A 491 -24.38 -30.78 11.71
C PHE A 491 -25.87 -30.45 11.88
N PHE A 492 -26.24 -29.63 12.87
CA PHE A 492 -27.64 -29.35 13.19
C PHE A 492 -28.38 -28.74 12.00
N GLU A 493 -27.81 -27.70 11.38
CA GLU A 493 -28.42 -27.03 10.22
C GLU A 493 -28.35 -27.90 8.95
N GLU A 494 -27.28 -28.66 8.74
CA GLU A 494 -27.14 -29.58 7.60
C GLU A 494 -28.13 -30.75 7.68
N ILE A 495 -28.34 -31.33 8.87
CA ILE A 495 -29.29 -32.42 9.09
C ILE A 495 -30.73 -31.91 9.02
N LYS A 496 -30.99 -30.69 9.52
CA LYS A 496 -32.29 -30.03 9.39
C LYS A 496 -32.61 -29.71 7.93
N CYS A 497 -31.61 -29.27 7.16
CA CYS A 497 -31.73 -29.10 5.71
C CYS A 497 -31.95 -30.44 4.99
N LEU A 498 -31.20 -31.50 5.30
CA LEU A 498 -31.39 -32.84 4.71
C LEU A 498 -32.78 -33.42 5.04
N ALA A 499 -33.29 -33.17 6.24
CA ALA A 499 -34.65 -33.55 6.62
C ALA A 499 -35.72 -32.72 5.89
N ALA A 500 -35.45 -31.44 5.60
CA ALA A 500 -36.33 -30.56 4.83
C ALA A 500 -36.29 -30.80 3.31
N VAL A 501 -35.17 -31.30 2.77
CA VAL A 501 -35.02 -31.69 1.34
C VAL A 501 -35.99 -32.82 0.96
N PHE A 502 -36.43 -33.64 1.92
CA PHE A 502 -37.51 -34.61 1.70
C PHE A 502 -38.89 -33.96 1.48
N GLN A 503 -39.05 -32.65 1.67
CA GLN A 503 -40.33 -31.96 1.55
C GLN A 503 -40.40 -30.83 0.51
N GLN A 504 -39.29 -30.25 0.00
CA GLN A 504 -39.30 -29.42 -1.22
C GLN A 504 -37.89 -29.00 -1.69
N ASN A 505 -37.76 -28.78 -3.01
CA ASN A 505 -36.54 -28.36 -3.72
C ASN A 505 -35.89 -27.10 -3.12
N CYS A 506 -34.70 -27.25 -2.52
CA CYS A 506 -33.86 -26.14 -2.11
C CYS A 506 -32.44 -26.32 -2.68
N ALA A 507 -31.91 -25.27 -3.32
CA ALA A 507 -30.61 -25.27 -3.98
C ALA A 507 -29.50 -24.85 -3.00
N ALA A 508 -28.80 -25.81 -2.39
CA ALA A 508 -27.60 -25.53 -1.60
C ALA A 508 -26.34 -25.72 -2.47
N LYS A 509 -25.66 -24.61 -2.80
CA LYS A 509 -24.29 -24.64 -3.34
C LYS A 509 -23.31 -24.61 -2.16
N HIS A 510 -22.45 -25.62 -2.10
CA HIS A 510 -21.31 -25.81 -1.18
C HIS A 510 -21.62 -26.34 0.24
N ILE A 511 -21.62 -27.66 0.36
CA ILE A 511 -21.26 -28.33 1.62
C ILE A 511 -19.74 -28.48 1.61
N LYS A 512 -19.03 -27.76 2.48
CA LYS A 512 -17.59 -28.00 2.72
C LYS A 512 -17.49 -29.25 3.60
N CYS A 513 -17.00 -30.36 3.04
CA CYS A 513 -16.48 -31.45 3.87
C CYS A 513 -15.24 -30.92 4.60
N VAL A 514 -15.23 -31.07 5.93
CA VAL A 514 -14.00 -31.03 6.71
C VAL A 514 -13.21 -32.27 6.29
N ASP A 515 -12.13 -32.06 5.52
CA ASP A 515 -11.17 -33.11 5.22
C ASP A 515 -10.66 -33.71 6.54
N ASP A 516 -10.66 -35.04 6.63
CA ASP A 516 -10.27 -35.91 7.76
C ASP A 516 -11.36 -36.44 8.73
N CYS A 517 -12.65 -36.32 8.43
CA CYS A 517 -13.69 -37.08 9.15
C CYS A 517 -14.02 -38.42 8.47
N SER A 518 -13.15 -39.43 8.64
CA SER A 518 -13.41 -40.82 8.23
C SER A 518 -14.57 -41.51 9.00
N PHE A 519 -15.18 -40.82 9.98
CA PHE A 519 -16.25 -41.35 10.83
C PHE A 519 -17.67 -41.29 10.27
N LEU A 520 -17.89 -40.64 9.12
CA LEU A 520 -19.20 -40.65 8.43
C LEU A 520 -19.46 -41.95 7.64
N CYS A 521 -18.49 -42.87 7.59
CA CYS A 521 -18.55 -44.09 6.79
C CYS A 521 -18.87 -45.36 7.62
N VAL A 522 -19.78 -45.27 8.59
CA VAL A 522 -20.14 -46.43 9.44
C VAL A 522 -21.51 -47.03 9.11
N GLU A 523 -22.33 -46.38 8.28
CA GLU A 523 -23.50 -47.03 7.65
C GLU A 523 -23.40 -46.85 6.14
N LYS A 524 -23.61 -47.95 5.40
CA LYS A 524 -23.42 -48.10 3.95
C LYS A 524 -24.40 -47.25 3.13
N SER A 525 -24.33 -45.93 3.25
CA SER A 525 -25.31 -45.05 2.60
C SER A 525 -24.65 -43.96 1.77
N VAL A 526 -23.43 -43.48 2.07
CA VAL A 526 -22.81 -42.37 1.33
C VAL A 526 -21.34 -42.62 1.06
N ARG A 527 -20.91 -42.48 -0.21
CA ARG A 527 -19.49 -42.45 -0.62
C ARG A 527 -19.13 -41.06 -1.13
N CYS A 528 -17.95 -40.60 -0.76
CA CYS A 528 -17.35 -39.36 -1.27
C CYS A 528 -16.27 -39.72 -2.30
N VAL A 529 -16.40 -39.24 -3.53
CA VAL A 529 -15.38 -39.41 -4.58
C VAL A 529 -15.13 -38.05 -5.22
N GLY A 530 -13.89 -37.53 -5.11
CA GLY A 530 -13.49 -36.28 -5.75
C GLY A 530 -14.22 -35.02 -5.25
N GLY A 531 -14.64 -34.99 -3.98
CA GLY A 531 -15.32 -33.83 -3.39
C GLY A 531 -16.84 -33.77 -3.66
N VAL A 532 -17.45 -34.85 -4.16
CA VAL A 532 -18.90 -34.97 -4.33
C VAL A 532 -19.41 -36.24 -3.62
N CYS A 533 -20.48 -36.10 -2.84
CA CYS A 533 -21.17 -37.21 -2.18
C CYS A 533 -22.25 -37.80 -3.11
N VAL A 534 -22.26 -39.13 -3.29
CA VAL A 534 -23.29 -39.84 -4.08
C VAL A 534 -23.92 -40.95 -3.24
N LEU A 535 -25.26 -41.05 -3.27
CA LEU A 535 -26.07 -42.12 -2.67
C LEU A 535 -26.19 -43.29 -3.66
N GLN A 536 -26.00 -44.54 -3.22
CA GLN A 536 -26.30 -45.72 -4.05
C GLN A 536 -27.80 -46.09 -3.94
N PRO A 537 -28.50 -46.35 -5.06
CA PRO A 537 -29.71 -47.15 -5.05
C PRO A 537 -29.37 -48.66 -5.14
N ASP A 538 -30.12 -49.47 -4.41
CA ASP A 538 -30.02 -50.93 -4.40
C ASP A 538 -30.42 -51.54 -5.75
N GLU A 539 -29.47 -51.80 -6.67
CA GLU A 539 -29.44 -52.88 -7.68
C GLU A 539 -28.22 -52.74 -8.64
N PRO A 540 -27.75 -53.82 -9.31
CA PRO A 540 -26.44 -53.85 -9.94
C PRO A 540 -26.44 -53.22 -11.34
N VAL A 541 -25.79 -52.06 -11.51
CA VAL A 541 -25.60 -51.44 -12.83
C VAL A 541 -24.26 -51.87 -13.45
N LYS A 542 -24.34 -52.54 -14.61
CA LYS A 542 -23.22 -52.90 -15.47
C LYS A 542 -22.38 -51.67 -15.86
N CYS A 543 -21.07 -51.78 -15.72
CA CYS A 543 -20.12 -50.74 -16.10
C CYS A 543 -19.82 -50.86 -17.61
N ASN A 544 -20.23 -49.85 -18.40
CA ASN A 544 -19.70 -49.63 -19.74
C ASN A 544 -18.58 -48.58 -19.63
N THR A 545 -17.35 -49.03 -19.84
CA THR A 545 -16.15 -48.20 -19.85
C THR A 545 -15.94 -47.57 -21.23
N GLU A 546 -16.03 -46.25 -21.33
CA GLU A 546 -15.25 -45.49 -22.31
C GLU A 546 -14.72 -44.20 -21.68
N LYS A 547 -13.43 -43.95 -21.92
CA LYS A 547 -12.61 -42.77 -21.58
C LYS A 547 -11.93 -42.77 -20.20
N GLY A 548 -10.88 -43.59 -20.13
CA GLY A 548 -9.50 -43.09 -20.00
C GLY A 548 -9.12 -42.28 -18.76
N GLY A 549 -8.44 -42.94 -17.82
CA GLY A 549 -7.70 -42.31 -16.73
C GLY A 549 -7.02 -43.34 -15.83
N MET A 550 -5.87 -43.87 -16.27
CA MET A 550 -4.98 -44.71 -15.46
C MET A 550 -4.53 -43.96 -14.20
N VAL A 551 -4.63 -44.60 -13.03
CA VAL A 551 -3.77 -44.28 -11.88
C VAL A 551 -3.14 -45.58 -11.38
N MET A 552 -1.81 -45.63 -11.50
CA MET A 552 -0.96 -46.71 -11.01
C MET A 552 -0.93 -46.73 -9.48
N LEU A 553 -1.27 -47.87 -8.88
CA LEU A 553 -0.98 -48.14 -7.47
C LEU A 553 0.45 -48.70 -7.36
N ALA A 554 1.37 -47.86 -6.87
CA ALA A 554 2.65 -48.33 -6.37
C ALA A 554 2.42 -49.16 -5.11
N LYS A 555 2.59 -50.49 -5.22
CA LYS A 555 2.87 -51.35 -4.08
C LYS A 555 4.31 -51.06 -3.64
N ASN A 556 4.51 -50.82 -2.34
CA ASN A 556 5.67 -51.40 -1.67
C ASN A 556 5.24 -51.97 -0.32
N PRO A 557 5.66 -53.21 0.02
CA PRO A 557 5.28 -53.90 1.24
C PRO A 557 6.36 -53.79 2.33
N VAL A 558 6.03 -54.39 3.49
CA VAL A 558 6.91 -54.98 4.53
C VAL A 558 7.20 -54.07 5.74
N PRO A 559 7.33 -54.63 6.97
CA PRO A 559 7.12 -56.03 7.41
C PRO A 559 5.80 -56.31 8.12
#